data_AF-A0A6A5ZJA9-F1
#
_entry.id   AF-A0A6A5ZJA9-F1
#
_cell.length_a   1.000
_cell.length_b   1.000
_cell.length_c   1.000
_cell.angle_alpha   90.00
_cell.angle_beta   90.00
_cell.angle_gamma   90.00
#
_symmetry.space_group_name_H-M   'P 1'
#
loop_
_entity.id
_entity.type
_entity.pdbx_description
1 polymer ?
#
loop_
_entity_poly.entity_id
_entity_poly.type
_entity_poly.pdbx_seq_one_letter_code
_entity_poly.pdbx_strand_id
1 'polypeptide(L)'
;MAKRKHAANLYAVQPTVKCARTAGTFHEDNVGSKAQSGSRLLQIPGEIRNCIYQFATEDDRLPVTLRPTDRPHSSTLDPALAAVPLHRRQFHALTRACHQIRHEFQPIYATRTEIWLHLEDVPRYIQAFFSSEDPAVRAKYLGNLFINSYTCEKVKNQGFDFLPLIKLLLEAPGIRCGINDTRKLNQNHSTDTTVLRLINNRDAAWLQLVDNAFESIRLHARPLAGPTLQRCRWCGGFHRALQPSPFIQLVLKKEHRKPWLDDGNMSSDRRRPLKKAFLVGIGLDDWPKNYVVKVAAAQRRSARLLEATPEVQTSEPEDDSDDDSSDDSDDE
;
A
#
# COMPACT_ATOMS: atom_id res chain seq x y z
N MET A 1 -27.25 -14.04 -24.65
CA MET A 1 -27.12 -12.57 -24.69
C MET A 1 -27.68 -11.99 -23.39
N ALA A 2 -26.83 -11.75 -22.38
CA ALA A 2 -27.25 -11.24 -21.08
C ALA A 2 -26.81 -9.77 -20.91
N LYS A 3 -27.80 -8.87 -20.74
CA LYS A 3 -27.62 -7.43 -20.61
C LYS A 3 -26.92 -7.09 -19.28
N ARG A 4 -25.72 -6.51 -19.34
CA ARG A 4 -25.06 -5.84 -18.21
C ARG A 4 -25.88 -4.61 -17.84
N LYS A 5 -26.48 -4.62 -16.66
CA LYS A 5 -27.09 -3.43 -16.05
C LYS A 5 -25.96 -2.58 -15.45
N HIS A 6 -25.74 -1.39 -16.02
CA HIS A 6 -24.90 -0.36 -15.43
C HIS A 6 -25.57 0.13 -14.14
N ALA A 7 -24.86 0.02 -13.01
CA ALA A 7 -25.23 0.69 -11.78
C ALA A 7 -25.02 2.20 -11.97
N ALA A 8 -26.09 2.96 -11.78
CA ALA A 8 -26.07 4.41 -11.86
C ALA A 8 -25.23 5.01 -10.73
N ASN A 9 -24.40 5.96 -11.11
CA ASN A 9 -23.41 6.66 -10.29
C ASN A 9 -24.12 7.74 -9.46
N LEU A 10 -24.22 7.54 -8.15
CA LEU A 10 -24.84 8.47 -7.20
C LEU A 10 -23.77 9.22 -6.40
N TYR A 11 -23.00 10.11 -7.05
CA TYR A 11 -22.25 11.17 -6.33
C TYR A 11 -22.06 12.38 -7.25
N ALA A 12 -23.05 13.27 -7.27
CA ALA A 12 -22.90 14.64 -7.75
C ALA A 12 -23.02 15.58 -6.55
N VAL A 13 -21.92 15.78 -5.83
CA VAL A 13 -21.76 16.90 -4.90
C VAL A 13 -20.81 17.87 -5.59
N GLN A 14 -21.36 18.90 -6.23
CA GLN A 14 -20.55 20.01 -6.72
C GLN A 14 -20.22 20.94 -5.55
N PRO A 15 -18.95 21.30 -5.31
CA PRO A 15 -18.62 22.38 -4.40
C PRO A 15 -18.93 23.71 -5.08
N THR A 16 -19.95 24.43 -4.60
CA THR A 16 -20.23 25.80 -5.02
C THR A 16 -19.17 26.74 -4.44
N VAL A 17 -18.15 27.06 -5.23
CA VAL A 17 -17.23 28.17 -4.92
C VAL A 17 -17.91 29.47 -5.36
N LYS A 18 -18.44 30.24 -4.42
CA LYS A 18 -18.91 31.60 -4.66
C LYS A 18 -17.69 32.53 -4.82
N CYS A 19 -17.25 32.78 -6.04
CA CYS A 19 -16.36 33.90 -6.35
C CYS A 19 -17.18 35.19 -6.45
N ALA A 20 -17.00 36.09 -5.48
CA ALA A 20 -17.52 37.44 -5.55
C ALA A 20 -16.85 38.20 -6.70
N ARG A 21 -17.65 38.72 -7.63
CA ARG A 21 -17.20 39.64 -8.69
C ARG A 21 -17.12 41.05 -8.13
N THR A 22 -15.92 41.59 -8.02
CA THR A 22 -15.69 43.03 -7.86
C THR A 22 -15.64 43.66 -9.25
N ALA A 23 -16.58 44.54 -9.55
CA ALA A 23 -16.56 45.37 -10.74
C ALA A 23 -15.51 46.48 -10.55
N GLY A 24 -14.41 46.40 -11.29
CA GLY A 24 -13.36 47.42 -11.33
C GLY A 24 -13.26 47.99 -12.73
N THR A 25 -13.51 49.29 -12.83
CA THR A 25 -13.34 50.17 -13.99
C THR A 25 -11.93 50.09 -14.57
N PHE A 26 -11.84 49.91 -15.90
CA PHE A 26 -10.60 49.91 -16.66
C PHE A 26 -10.03 51.34 -16.74
N HIS A 27 -8.86 51.55 -16.15
CA HIS A 27 -7.99 52.70 -16.42
C HIS A 27 -6.85 52.18 -17.31
N GLU A 28 -6.78 52.67 -18.55
CA GLU A 28 -5.69 52.37 -19.50
C GLU A 28 -4.51 53.31 -19.23
N ASP A 29 -3.56 52.88 -18.40
CA ASP A 29 -2.23 53.48 -18.35
C ASP A 29 -1.18 52.50 -18.89
N ASN A 30 -0.67 52.88 -20.05
CA ASN A 30 0.24 52.15 -20.92
C ASN A 30 1.69 52.30 -20.40
N VAL A 31 2.09 51.44 -19.45
CA VAL A 31 3.48 51.34 -18.99
C VAL A 31 3.99 49.94 -19.32
N GLY A 32 5.10 49.90 -20.08
CA GLY A 32 5.76 48.74 -20.68
C GLY A 32 5.68 47.47 -19.83
N SER A 33 4.64 46.69 -20.08
CA SER A 33 4.37 45.45 -19.37
C SER A 33 5.34 44.42 -19.92
N LYS A 34 6.38 44.08 -19.13
CA LYS A 34 7.13 42.83 -19.35
C LYS A 34 6.08 41.73 -19.46
N ALA A 35 5.85 41.23 -20.66
CA ALA A 35 4.86 40.21 -20.93
C ALA A 35 5.16 39.04 -20.01
N GLN A 36 4.40 38.93 -18.91
CA GLN A 36 4.42 37.75 -18.08
C GLN A 36 3.97 36.64 -19.00
N SER A 37 4.92 35.84 -19.47
CA SER A 37 4.68 34.63 -20.25
C SER A 37 4.09 33.57 -19.34
N GLY A 38 2.92 33.87 -18.78
CA GLY A 38 2.11 32.94 -18.06
C GLY A 38 1.76 31.78 -18.98
N SER A 39 1.71 30.57 -18.40
CA SER A 39 1.23 29.39 -19.12
C SER A 39 -0.12 29.70 -19.77
N ARG A 40 -0.24 29.48 -21.08
CA ARG A 40 -1.52 29.61 -21.82
C ARG A 40 -2.63 28.75 -21.21
N LEU A 41 -2.25 27.65 -20.55
CA LEU A 41 -3.19 26.79 -19.83
C LEU A 41 -3.79 27.48 -18.60
N LEU A 42 -3.08 28.41 -17.94
CA LEU A 42 -3.63 29.15 -16.81
C LEU A 42 -4.53 30.32 -17.23
N GLN A 43 -4.42 30.77 -18.49
CA GLN A 43 -5.25 31.85 -19.03
C GLN A 43 -6.68 31.40 -19.36
N ILE A 44 -6.90 30.09 -19.57
CA ILE A 44 -8.26 29.56 -19.79
C ILE A 44 -9.03 29.43 -18.47
N PRO A 45 -10.38 29.55 -18.47
CA PRO A 45 -11.19 29.37 -17.28
C PRO A 45 -11.01 28.00 -16.60
N GLY A 46 -11.18 27.96 -15.28
CA GLY A 46 -10.97 26.75 -14.48
C GLY A 46 -11.87 25.57 -14.88
N GLU A 47 -13.08 25.87 -15.36
CA GLU A 47 -14.03 24.88 -15.88
C GLU A 47 -13.45 24.15 -17.11
N ILE A 48 -12.84 24.90 -18.02
CA ILE A 48 -12.20 24.33 -19.22
C ILE A 48 -10.95 23.54 -18.83
N ARG A 49 -10.16 24.04 -17.87
CA ARG A 49 -9.02 23.27 -17.33
C ARG A 49 -9.47 21.94 -16.73
N ASN A 50 -10.55 21.94 -15.95
CA ASN A 50 -11.12 20.73 -15.38
C ASN A 50 -11.58 19.74 -16.45
N CYS A 51 -12.18 20.21 -17.55
CA CYS A 51 -12.51 19.35 -18.69
C CYS A 51 -11.23 18.75 -19.31
N ILE A 52 -10.18 19.53 -19.52
CA ILE A 52 -8.90 19.04 -20.03
C ILE A 52 -8.30 18.00 -19.09
N TYR A 53 -8.32 18.25 -17.78
CA TYR A 53 -7.86 17.31 -16.75
C TYR A 53 -8.62 15.99 -16.78
N GLN A 54 -9.93 16.02 -17.03
CA GLN A 54 -10.74 14.81 -17.18
C GLN A 54 -10.39 14.02 -18.44
N PHE A 55 -9.87 14.65 -19.49
CA PHE A 55 -9.33 13.95 -20.67
C PHE A 55 -7.89 13.51 -20.45
N ALA A 56 -7.11 14.25 -19.66
CA ALA A 56 -5.72 13.99 -19.35
C ALA A 56 -5.54 12.99 -18.20
N THR A 57 -6.35 11.94 -18.14
CA THR A 57 -6.14 10.82 -17.22
C THR A 57 -5.70 9.59 -17.99
N GLU A 58 -4.81 8.79 -17.42
CA GLU A 58 -4.37 7.54 -18.05
C GLU A 58 -5.60 6.65 -18.32
N ASP A 59 -5.57 5.88 -19.41
CA ASP A 59 -6.60 4.86 -19.65
C ASP A 59 -6.62 3.90 -18.47
N ASP A 60 -7.81 3.58 -17.93
CA ASP A 60 -8.04 2.69 -16.79
C ASP A 60 -7.35 1.30 -16.97
N ARG A 61 -6.94 0.99 -18.21
CA ARG A 61 -6.25 -0.24 -18.59
C ARG A 61 -4.77 -0.29 -18.23
N LEU A 62 -4.17 0.83 -17.82
CA LEU A 62 -2.72 0.94 -17.67
C LEU A 62 -2.33 1.31 -16.24
N PRO A 63 -2.20 0.31 -15.37
CA PRO A 63 -1.88 0.57 -13.98
C PRO A 63 -0.48 1.13 -13.80
N VAL A 64 -0.35 2.05 -12.86
CA VAL A 64 0.93 2.58 -12.43
C VAL A 64 1.56 1.61 -11.44
N THR A 65 2.53 0.81 -11.91
CA THR A 65 3.33 -0.05 -11.05
C THR A 65 4.51 0.72 -10.45
N LEU A 66 4.78 0.53 -9.16
CA LEU A 66 6.07 0.93 -8.60
C LEU A 66 7.17 0.03 -9.16
N ARG A 67 8.26 0.64 -9.63
CA ARG A 67 9.45 -0.14 -9.98
C ARG A 67 10.14 -0.54 -8.68
N PRO A 68 10.43 -1.84 -8.46
CA PRO A 68 11.25 -2.26 -7.33
C PRO A 68 12.61 -1.56 -7.39
N THR A 69 12.93 -0.76 -6.37
CA THR A 69 14.18 0.02 -6.29
C THR A 69 15.41 -0.89 -6.21
N ASP A 70 15.24 -2.07 -5.62
CA ASP A 70 16.34 -2.97 -5.24
C ASP A 70 16.63 -4.05 -6.29
N ARG A 71 15.98 -4.01 -7.46
CA ARG A 71 16.45 -4.85 -8.56
C ARG A 71 17.68 -4.15 -9.13
N PRO A 72 18.91 -4.70 -8.95
CA PRO A 72 20.05 -4.21 -9.71
C PRO A 72 19.57 -4.12 -11.15
N HIS A 73 19.95 -3.05 -11.85
CA HIS A 73 19.69 -2.92 -13.28
C HIS A 73 20.37 -4.09 -13.98
N SER A 74 19.71 -5.24 -13.96
CA SER A 74 20.15 -6.47 -14.57
C SER A 74 19.92 -6.19 -16.03
N SER A 75 20.96 -5.64 -16.65
CA SER A 75 21.11 -5.38 -18.08
C SER A 75 20.88 -6.65 -18.91
N THR A 76 20.69 -7.80 -18.27
CA THR A 76 20.34 -9.11 -18.84
C THR A 76 18.84 -9.41 -18.90
N LEU A 77 17.94 -8.48 -18.52
CA LEU A 77 16.52 -8.67 -18.80
C LEU A 77 16.31 -8.89 -20.29
N ASP A 78 15.63 -9.99 -20.62
CA ASP A 78 15.26 -10.40 -21.97
C ASP A 78 14.79 -9.19 -22.80
N PRO A 79 15.44 -8.88 -23.94
CA PRO A 79 15.06 -7.76 -24.82
C PRO A 79 13.56 -7.82 -25.20
N ALA A 80 12.96 -9.01 -25.23
CA ALA A 80 11.54 -9.19 -25.48
C ALA A 80 10.64 -8.62 -24.37
N LEU A 81 11.09 -8.62 -23.10
CA LEU A 81 10.41 -7.96 -21.98
C LEU A 81 10.72 -6.47 -21.89
N ALA A 82 11.90 -6.04 -22.37
CA ALA A 82 12.26 -4.62 -22.48
C ALA A 82 11.44 -3.88 -23.57
N ALA A 83 10.93 -4.61 -24.56
CA ALA A 83 10.12 -4.08 -25.65
C ALA A 83 8.65 -3.86 -25.30
N VAL A 84 8.18 -4.27 -24.11
CA VAL A 84 6.87 -3.85 -23.63
C VAL A 84 6.95 -2.33 -23.51
N PRO A 85 6.16 -1.54 -24.26
CA PRO A 85 6.19 -0.10 -24.17
C PRO A 85 5.97 0.23 -22.70
N LEU A 86 7.01 0.76 -22.05
CA LEU A 86 6.86 1.40 -20.76
C LEU A 86 5.87 2.52 -21.05
N HIS A 87 4.60 2.29 -20.76
CA HIS A 87 3.56 3.27 -20.98
C HIS A 87 3.95 4.43 -20.09
N ARG A 88 4.58 5.43 -20.73
CA ARG A 88 5.00 6.65 -20.08
C ARG A 88 3.72 7.24 -19.57
N ARG A 89 3.65 7.49 -18.27
CA ARG A 89 2.55 8.21 -17.63
C ARG A 89 2.38 9.53 -18.40
N GLN A 90 1.46 9.54 -19.35
CA GLN A 90 1.37 10.56 -20.41
C GLN A 90 1.09 11.92 -19.79
N PHE A 91 0.38 11.92 -18.66
CA PHE A 91 -0.10 13.13 -18.00
C PHE A 91 0.54 13.39 -16.65
N HIS A 92 1.48 12.56 -16.21
CA HIS A 92 2.18 12.75 -14.94
C HIS A 92 2.98 14.07 -14.87
N ALA A 93 3.39 14.62 -16.02
CA ALA A 93 4.03 15.93 -16.03
C ALA A 93 3.12 17.06 -15.48
N LEU A 94 1.79 16.93 -15.63
CA LEU A 94 0.84 17.92 -15.13
C LEU A 94 0.80 17.98 -13.60
N THR A 95 1.12 16.90 -12.90
CA THR A 95 1.25 16.92 -11.43
C THR A 95 2.49 17.69 -10.97
N ARG A 96 3.45 17.96 -11.88
CA ARG A 96 4.72 18.62 -11.59
C ARG A 96 4.83 20.05 -12.10
N ALA A 97 3.94 20.51 -12.98
CA ALA A 97 4.07 21.78 -13.72
C ALA A 97 4.13 23.05 -12.84
N CYS A 98 3.02 23.47 -12.23
CA CYS A 98 2.96 24.61 -11.30
C CYS A 98 1.98 24.35 -10.15
N HIS A 99 2.02 25.17 -9.09
CA HIS A 99 1.19 24.99 -7.91
C HIS A 99 -0.31 24.94 -8.21
N GLN A 100 -0.81 25.86 -9.03
CA GLN A 100 -2.24 25.93 -9.37
C GLN A 100 -2.71 24.67 -10.11
N ILE A 101 -2.02 24.28 -11.18
CA ILE A 101 -2.35 23.05 -11.94
C ILE A 101 -2.29 21.84 -11.01
N ARG A 102 -1.28 21.76 -10.12
CA ARG A 102 -1.16 20.65 -9.18
C ARG A 102 -2.36 20.56 -8.25
N HIS A 103 -2.78 21.68 -7.65
CA HIS A 103 -3.93 21.70 -6.75
C HIS A 103 -5.24 21.28 -7.44
N GLU A 104 -5.41 21.63 -8.71
CA GLU A 104 -6.61 21.27 -9.47
C GLU A 104 -6.56 19.83 -10.01
N PHE A 105 -5.41 19.42 -10.58
CA PHE A 105 -5.25 18.17 -11.31
C PHE A 105 -4.96 16.96 -10.40
N GLN A 106 -4.16 17.14 -9.34
CA GLN A 106 -3.75 16.04 -8.46
C GLN A 106 -4.92 15.22 -7.90
N PRO A 107 -6.03 15.79 -7.38
CA PRO A 107 -7.15 14.98 -6.88
C PRO A 107 -7.84 14.18 -8.00
N ILE A 108 -7.94 14.74 -9.21
CA ILE A 108 -8.50 14.05 -10.38
C ILE A 108 -7.60 12.87 -10.78
N TYR A 109 -6.29 13.12 -10.85
CA TYR A 109 -5.32 12.08 -11.18
C TYR A 109 -5.28 10.97 -10.13
N ALA A 110 -5.27 11.30 -8.83
CA ALA A 110 -5.20 10.33 -7.74
C ALA A 110 -6.44 9.44 -7.64
N THR A 111 -7.63 9.96 -7.94
CA THR A 111 -8.88 9.18 -7.88
C THR A 111 -9.04 8.21 -9.04
N ARG A 112 -8.50 8.55 -10.22
CA ARG A 112 -8.62 7.73 -11.43
C ARG A 112 -7.46 6.77 -11.65
N THR A 113 -6.24 7.18 -11.31
CA THR A 113 -5.05 6.36 -11.57
C THR A 113 -5.00 5.17 -10.62
N GLU A 114 -4.98 3.96 -11.18
CA GLU A 114 -4.72 2.75 -10.40
C GLU A 114 -3.23 2.62 -10.08
N ILE A 115 -2.91 2.51 -8.80
CA ILE A 115 -1.53 2.33 -8.33
C ILE A 115 -1.37 0.89 -7.89
N TRP A 116 -0.61 0.14 -8.68
CA TRP A 116 -0.37 -1.27 -8.44
C TRP A 116 0.91 -1.45 -7.63
N LEU A 117 0.73 -2.01 -6.43
CA LEU A 117 1.77 -2.18 -5.43
C LEU A 117 2.09 -3.67 -5.29
N HIS A 118 3.38 -4.00 -5.22
CA HIS A 118 3.75 -5.28 -4.66
C HIS A 118 3.48 -5.27 -3.17
N LEU A 119 3.11 -6.44 -2.63
CA LEU A 119 2.77 -6.57 -1.22
C LEU A 119 3.88 -6.03 -0.30
N GLU A 120 5.15 -6.27 -0.63
CA GLU A 120 6.30 -5.79 0.13
C GLU A 120 6.50 -4.26 0.14
N ASP A 121 5.99 -3.57 -0.88
CA ASP A 121 6.13 -2.12 -1.03
C ASP A 121 5.02 -1.34 -0.33
N VAL A 122 3.91 -2.01 0.03
CA VAL A 122 2.74 -1.35 0.65
C VAL A 122 3.12 -0.54 1.90
N PRO A 123 3.90 -1.04 2.88
CA PRO A 123 4.23 -0.26 4.07
C PRO A 123 5.07 0.98 3.74
N ARG A 124 6.07 0.83 2.86
CA ARG A 124 6.91 1.94 2.39
C ARG A 124 6.08 2.98 1.63
N TYR A 125 5.16 2.53 0.80
CA TYR A 125 4.26 3.39 0.06
C TYR A 125 3.33 4.17 0.98
N ILE A 126 2.71 3.51 1.97
CA ILE A 126 1.87 4.18 2.95
C ILE A 126 2.66 5.23 3.73
N GLN A 127 3.87 4.86 4.19
CA GLN A 127 4.74 5.80 4.90
C GLN A 127 5.15 7.00 4.03
N ALA A 128 5.41 6.80 2.74
CA ALA A 128 5.85 7.88 1.86
C ALA A 128 4.72 8.83 1.44
N PHE A 129 3.52 8.31 1.16
CA PHE A 129 2.42 9.08 0.57
C PHE A 129 1.31 9.45 1.56
N PHE A 130 1.23 8.77 2.71
CA PHE A 130 0.19 8.93 3.72
C PHE A 130 0.78 9.05 5.13
N SER A 131 1.83 9.86 5.28
CA SER A 131 2.60 10.02 6.53
C SER A 131 1.92 10.86 7.61
N SER A 132 0.92 11.67 7.28
CA SER A 132 0.29 12.55 8.28
C SER A 132 -0.43 11.72 9.34
N GLU A 133 -0.35 12.11 10.61
CA GLU A 133 -1.08 11.48 11.71
C GLU A 133 -2.43 12.18 12.01
N ASP A 134 -2.65 13.36 11.46
CA ASP A 134 -3.86 14.14 11.70
C ASP A 134 -5.08 13.49 11.00
N PRO A 135 -6.11 13.04 11.76
CA PRO A 135 -7.32 12.46 11.18
C PRO A 135 -8.02 13.38 10.17
N ALA A 136 -7.97 14.71 10.37
CA ALA A 136 -8.59 15.67 9.47
C ALA A 136 -7.88 15.76 8.11
N VAL A 137 -6.57 15.50 8.08
CA VAL A 137 -5.78 15.39 6.85
C VAL A 137 -6.01 14.02 6.20
N ARG A 138 -5.99 12.94 6.99
CA ARG A 138 -6.21 11.57 6.48
C ARG A 138 -7.58 11.39 5.83
N ALA A 139 -8.62 11.98 6.40
CA ALA A 139 -9.98 11.95 5.83
C ALA A 139 -10.07 12.57 4.42
N LYS A 140 -9.10 13.43 4.04
CA LYS A 140 -9.02 14.06 2.72
C LYS A 140 -8.17 13.29 1.72
N TYR A 141 -7.52 12.20 2.14
CA TYR A 141 -6.72 11.40 1.23
C TYR A 141 -7.58 10.74 0.16
N LEU A 142 -7.04 10.74 -1.06
CA LEU A 142 -7.65 10.19 -2.26
C LEU A 142 -6.66 9.22 -2.90
N GLY A 143 -7.16 8.12 -3.45
CA GLY A 143 -6.30 7.16 -4.13
C GLY A 143 -7.04 5.94 -4.64
N ASN A 144 -6.42 5.21 -5.56
CA ASN A 144 -6.90 3.92 -6.01
C ASN A 144 -5.75 2.91 -5.96
N LEU A 145 -5.64 2.17 -4.86
CA LEU A 145 -4.54 1.25 -4.57
C LEU A 145 -4.94 -0.18 -4.95
N PHE A 146 -4.10 -0.87 -5.69
CA PHE A 146 -4.27 -2.28 -6.00
C PHE A 146 -3.04 -3.05 -5.57
N ILE A 147 -3.25 -4.10 -4.80
CA ILE A 147 -2.15 -4.89 -4.26
C ILE A 147 -2.04 -6.14 -5.10
N ASN A 148 -0.88 -6.30 -5.72
CA ASN A 148 -0.58 -7.48 -6.49
C ASN A 148 -0.26 -8.62 -5.52
N SER A 149 -1.13 -9.63 -5.43
CA SER A 149 -1.07 -10.69 -4.41
C SER A 149 0.01 -11.75 -4.68
N TYR A 150 0.90 -11.52 -5.63
CA TYR A 150 1.96 -12.46 -5.93
C TYR A 150 2.89 -12.55 -4.75
N THR A 151 3.04 -13.78 -4.29
CA THR A 151 3.92 -14.15 -3.19
C THR A 151 5.37 -13.82 -3.53
N CYS A 152 5.85 -12.67 -3.06
CA CYS A 152 7.28 -12.48 -2.87
C CYS A 152 7.78 -13.52 -1.85
N GLU A 153 8.96 -14.08 -2.06
CA GLU A 153 9.53 -15.10 -1.17
C GLU A 153 9.67 -14.61 0.27
N LYS A 154 9.95 -13.31 0.45
CA LYS A 154 10.04 -12.66 1.77
C LYS A 154 8.73 -12.78 2.56
N VAL A 155 7.59 -12.71 1.88
CA VAL A 155 6.25 -12.84 2.50
C VAL A 155 5.99 -14.26 3.01
N LYS A 156 6.62 -15.28 2.40
CA LYS A 156 6.37 -16.70 2.75
C LYS A 156 6.71 -17.01 4.23
N ASN A 157 7.70 -16.33 4.80
CA ASN A 157 8.22 -16.66 6.12
C ASN A 157 7.63 -15.82 7.25
N GLN A 158 7.47 -14.51 7.03
CA GLN A 158 7.07 -13.58 8.09
C GLN A 158 5.57 -13.22 8.07
N GLY A 159 4.90 -13.53 6.94
CA GLY A 159 3.60 -12.98 6.61
C GLY A 159 3.70 -11.49 6.28
N PHE A 160 2.66 -10.95 5.64
CA PHE A 160 2.54 -9.53 5.38
C PHE A 160 1.55 -8.87 6.33
N ASP A 161 1.96 -7.81 7.02
CA ASP A 161 1.10 -7.09 7.95
C ASP A 161 0.19 -6.08 7.23
N PHE A 162 -1.10 -6.37 7.22
CA PHE A 162 -2.16 -5.55 6.64
C PHE A 162 -2.65 -4.46 7.59
N LEU A 163 -2.29 -4.48 8.88
CA LEU A 163 -2.86 -3.56 9.86
C LEU A 163 -2.69 -2.08 9.46
N PRO A 164 -1.51 -1.60 9.00
CA PRO A 164 -1.35 -0.20 8.57
C PRO A 164 -2.27 0.18 7.41
N LEU A 165 -2.45 -0.72 6.45
CA LEU A 165 -3.34 -0.50 5.31
C LEU A 165 -4.82 -0.46 5.75
N ILE A 166 -5.23 -1.37 6.63
CA ILE A 166 -6.61 -1.39 7.13
C ILE A 166 -6.91 -0.07 7.85
N LYS A 167 -6.01 0.40 8.73
CA LYS A 167 -6.15 1.70 9.42
C LYS A 167 -6.29 2.86 8.44
N LEU A 168 -5.41 2.93 7.44
CA LEU A 168 -5.49 3.95 6.40
C LEU A 168 -6.86 3.95 5.70
N LEU A 169 -7.39 2.78 5.34
CA LEU A 169 -8.67 2.68 4.63
C LEU A 169 -9.90 2.97 5.50
N LEU A 170 -9.76 2.85 6.82
CA LEU A 170 -10.80 3.27 7.77
C LEU A 170 -10.82 4.79 7.93
N GLU A 171 -9.65 5.42 7.96
CA GLU A 171 -9.49 6.86 8.17
C GLU A 171 -9.66 7.67 6.88
N ALA A 172 -9.39 7.07 5.71
CA ALA A 172 -9.42 7.71 4.41
C ALA A 172 -10.46 7.05 3.47
N PRO A 173 -11.75 7.40 3.58
CA PRO A 173 -12.81 6.79 2.76
C PRO A 173 -12.69 7.11 1.26
N GLY A 174 -11.92 8.14 0.90
CA GLY A 174 -11.61 8.49 -0.49
C GLY A 174 -10.57 7.58 -1.15
N ILE A 175 -9.93 6.68 -0.39
CA ILE A 175 -9.01 5.68 -0.93
C ILE A 175 -9.79 4.41 -1.25
N ARG A 176 -9.71 3.97 -2.50
CA ARG A 176 -10.17 2.65 -2.93
C ARG A 176 -9.01 1.67 -2.84
N CYS A 177 -9.29 0.45 -2.37
CA CYS A 177 -8.30 -0.61 -2.30
C CYS A 177 -8.83 -1.88 -2.96
N GLY A 178 -8.05 -2.45 -3.87
CA GLY A 178 -8.27 -3.74 -4.50
C GLY A 178 -7.11 -4.69 -4.25
N ILE A 179 -7.37 -5.99 -4.42
CA ILE A 179 -6.32 -7.01 -4.46
C ILE A 179 -6.45 -7.68 -5.81
N ASN A 180 -5.37 -7.66 -6.58
CA ASN A 180 -5.32 -8.27 -7.88
C ASN A 180 -4.47 -9.52 -7.82
N ASP A 181 -5.07 -10.66 -8.16
CA ASP A 181 -4.36 -11.90 -8.40
C ASP A 181 -4.22 -12.09 -9.91
N THR A 182 -3.16 -11.53 -10.50
CA THR A 182 -2.97 -11.59 -11.96
C THR A 182 -2.82 -13.03 -12.49
N ARG A 183 -2.78 -14.07 -11.63
CA ARG A 183 -2.80 -15.49 -12.04
C ARG A 183 -4.19 -15.91 -12.53
N LYS A 184 -5.21 -15.10 -12.24
CA LYS A 184 -6.61 -15.36 -12.54
C LYS A 184 -7.05 -14.93 -13.93
N LEU A 185 -6.14 -14.52 -14.81
CA LEU A 185 -6.48 -14.43 -16.24
C LEU A 185 -7.02 -15.76 -16.78
N ASN A 186 -6.72 -16.91 -16.12
CA ASN A 186 -7.16 -18.22 -16.59
C ASN A 186 -7.98 -19.09 -15.61
N GLN A 187 -8.07 -18.83 -14.28
CA GLN A 187 -8.78 -19.76 -13.35
C GLN A 187 -9.49 -19.11 -12.14
N ASN A 188 -10.69 -19.60 -11.85
CA ASN A 188 -11.68 -19.18 -10.85
C ASN A 188 -11.28 -19.39 -9.36
N HIS A 189 -10.25 -18.73 -8.85
CA HIS A 189 -9.91 -18.84 -7.42
C HIS A 189 -10.40 -17.66 -6.56
N SER A 190 -11.04 -17.96 -5.42
CA SER A 190 -11.78 -17.03 -4.54
C SER A 190 -10.91 -16.35 -3.45
N THR A 191 -9.59 -16.28 -3.64
CA THR A 191 -8.66 -15.76 -2.62
C THR A 191 -8.90 -14.27 -2.30
N ASP A 192 -9.22 -13.48 -3.32
CA ASP A 192 -9.32 -12.01 -3.21
C ASP A 192 -10.47 -11.54 -2.34
N THR A 193 -11.57 -12.29 -2.28
CA THR A 193 -12.74 -11.87 -1.47
C THR A 193 -12.43 -11.85 0.02
N THR A 194 -11.46 -12.63 0.49
CA THR A 194 -11.23 -12.82 1.93
C THR A 194 -10.51 -11.63 2.57
N VAL A 195 -9.43 -11.17 1.94
CA VAL A 195 -8.68 -10.02 2.45
C VAL A 195 -9.48 -8.74 2.20
N LEU A 196 -10.20 -8.64 1.08
CA LEU A 196 -11.16 -7.56 0.86
C LEU A 196 -12.29 -7.57 1.89
N ARG A 197 -12.76 -8.74 2.35
CA ARG A 197 -13.70 -8.83 3.48
C ARG A 197 -13.12 -8.27 4.78
N LEU A 198 -11.84 -8.54 5.11
CA LEU A 198 -11.19 -7.91 6.28
C LEU A 198 -11.16 -6.39 6.16
N ILE A 199 -10.73 -5.90 5.00
CA ILE A 199 -10.57 -4.47 4.69
C ILE A 199 -11.93 -3.74 4.73
N ASN A 200 -12.96 -4.39 4.19
CA ASN A 200 -14.31 -3.83 4.06
C ASN A 200 -15.22 -4.18 5.25
N ASN A 201 -14.71 -4.86 6.28
CA ASN A 201 -15.49 -5.13 7.48
C ASN A 201 -15.77 -3.79 8.19
N ARG A 202 -17.04 -3.53 8.48
CA ARG A 202 -17.54 -2.32 9.16
C ARG A 202 -18.25 -2.65 10.48
N ASP A 203 -18.10 -3.88 10.97
CA ASP A 203 -18.58 -4.26 12.29
C ASP A 203 -17.92 -3.40 13.38
N ALA A 204 -18.71 -2.87 14.31
CA ALA A 204 -18.21 -1.95 15.33
C ALA A 204 -17.16 -2.60 16.25
N ALA A 205 -17.32 -3.89 16.57
CA ALA A 205 -16.36 -4.62 17.39
C ALA A 205 -15.06 -4.87 16.61
N TRP A 206 -15.13 -5.13 15.30
CA TRP A 206 -13.95 -5.19 14.45
C TRP A 206 -13.17 -3.87 14.45
N LEU A 207 -13.85 -2.74 14.23
CA LEU A 207 -13.23 -1.41 14.20
C LEU A 207 -12.53 -1.09 15.53
N GLN A 208 -13.19 -1.35 16.66
CA GLN A 208 -12.62 -1.13 17.99
C GLN A 208 -11.32 -1.94 18.21
N LEU A 209 -11.26 -3.18 17.70
CA LEU A 209 -10.07 -4.01 17.81
C LEU A 209 -8.95 -3.57 16.87
N VAL A 210 -9.27 -3.13 15.66
CA VAL A 210 -8.28 -2.59 14.69
C VAL A 210 -7.57 -1.38 15.28
N ASP A 211 -8.29 -0.48 15.93
CA ASP A 211 -7.70 0.72 16.49
C ASP A 211 -6.76 0.39 17.66
N ASN A 212 -7.24 -0.44 18.60
CA ASN A 212 -6.63 -0.54 19.92
C ASN A 212 -6.04 -1.90 20.25
N ALA A 213 -6.59 -3.00 19.74
CA ALA A 213 -6.31 -4.34 20.26
C ALA A 213 -5.36 -5.18 19.41
N PHE A 214 -5.32 -4.97 18.10
CA PHE A 214 -4.39 -5.69 17.23
C PHE A 214 -3.00 -5.04 17.26
N GLU A 215 -1.99 -5.89 17.39
CA GLU A 215 -0.59 -5.54 17.17
C GLU A 215 -0.24 -5.68 15.68
N SER A 216 -0.71 -6.74 15.04
CA SER A 216 -0.56 -6.94 13.59
C SER A 216 -1.64 -7.88 13.04
N ILE A 217 -1.94 -7.73 11.74
CA ILE A 217 -2.87 -8.59 11.00
C ILE A 217 -2.10 -9.16 9.81
N ARG A 218 -1.56 -10.37 9.98
CA ARG A 218 -0.61 -10.93 9.01
C ARG A 218 -1.27 -11.91 8.05
N LEU A 219 -1.07 -11.72 6.76
CA LEU A 219 -1.40 -12.73 5.76
C LEU A 219 -0.18 -13.59 5.47
N HIS A 220 -0.32 -14.89 5.72
CA HIS A 220 0.67 -15.87 5.35
C HIS A 220 0.22 -16.54 4.06
N ALA A 221 0.99 -16.31 3.00
CA ALA A 221 0.69 -16.92 1.72
C ALA A 221 1.02 -18.41 1.72
N ARG A 222 0.35 -19.17 0.85
CA ARG A 222 0.69 -20.58 0.63
C ARG A 222 2.16 -20.63 0.17
N PRO A 223 3.05 -21.36 0.87
CA PRO A 223 4.43 -21.50 0.43
C PRO A 223 4.41 -22.16 -0.96
N LEU A 224 5.02 -21.50 -1.95
CA LEU A 224 5.19 -22.03 -3.31
C LEU A 224 6.16 -23.20 -3.39
N ALA A 225 6.79 -23.60 -2.27
CA ALA A 225 7.65 -24.77 -2.24
C ALA A 225 6.89 -25.93 -2.86
N GLY A 226 7.51 -26.68 -3.78
CA GLY A 226 6.91 -27.88 -4.35
C GLY A 226 6.46 -28.85 -3.25
N PRO A 227 5.70 -29.91 -3.57
CA PRO A 227 5.29 -30.88 -2.56
C PRO A 227 6.50 -31.39 -1.77
N THR A 228 6.67 -30.90 -0.54
CA THR A 228 7.73 -31.38 0.33
C THR A 228 7.34 -32.79 0.72
N LEU A 229 8.13 -33.76 0.26
CA LEU A 229 7.97 -35.15 0.68
C LEU A 229 8.42 -35.22 2.14
N GLN A 230 7.46 -35.43 3.03
CA GLN A 230 7.72 -35.58 4.46
C GLN A 230 7.63 -37.07 4.79
N ARG A 231 8.69 -37.61 5.42
CA ARG A 231 8.73 -39.01 5.81
C ARG A 231 7.78 -39.23 6.99
N CYS A 232 6.77 -40.08 6.82
CA CYS A 232 5.86 -40.44 7.90
C CYS A 232 6.64 -41.25 8.96
N ARG A 233 6.59 -40.77 10.21
CA ARG A 233 7.26 -41.43 11.33
C ARG A 233 6.75 -42.85 11.61
N TRP A 234 5.52 -43.16 11.21
CA TRP A 234 4.87 -44.41 11.57
C TRP A 234 5.08 -45.53 10.55
N CYS A 235 5.01 -45.24 9.24
CA CYS A 235 5.18 -46.24 8.19
C CYS A 235 6.52 -46.12 7.42
N GLY A 236 7.32 -45.09 7.68
CA GLY A 236 8.59 -44.85 6.99
C GLY A 236 8.47 -44.36 5.54
N GLY A 237 7.25 -44.33 4.97
CA GLY A 237 6.97 -43.85 3.62
C GLY A 237 7.00 -42.33 3.49
N PHE A 238 7.27 -41.84 2.28
CA PHE A 238 7.18 -40.42 1.97
C PHE A 238 5.75 -40.05 1.60
N HIS A 239 5.16 -39.11 2.34
CA HIS A 239 3.87 -38.53 2.00
C HIS A 239 4.09 -37.10 1.53
N ARG A 240 3.28 -36.66 0.56
CA ARG A 240 3.17 -35.22 0.30
C ARG A 240 2.66 -34.57 1.56
N ALA A 241 3.47 -33.73 2.19
CA ALA A 241 2.96 -32.86 3.25
C ALA A 241 1.79 -32.06 2.66
N LEU A 242 0.64 -32.09 3.33
CA LEU A 242 -0.45 -31.17 3.02
C LEU A 242 0.15 -29.76 3.07
N GLN A 243 0.24 -29.12 1.91
CA GLN A 243 0.78 -27.78 1.86
C GLN A 243 -0.07 -26.90 2.77
N PRO A 244 0.56 -26.11 3.66
CA PRO A 244 -0.21 -25.29 4.58
C PRO A 244 -1.07 -24.34 3.74
N SER A 245 -2.39 -24.43 3.94
CA SER A 245 -3.34 -23.48 3.36
C SER A 245 -2.94 -22.06 3.75
N PRO A 246 -3.18 -21.07 2.88
CA PRO A 246 -2.95 -19.69 3.25
C PRO A 246 -3.74 -19.39 4.52
N PHE A 247 -3.15 -18.62 5.43
CA PHE A 247 -3.76 -18.35 6.72
C PHE A 247 -3.58 -16.89 7.09
N ILE A 248 -4.57 -16.35 7.79
CA ILE A 248 -4.52 -15.01 8.36
C ILE A 248 -4.20 -15.16 9.82
N GLN A 249 -3.25 -14.41 10.32
CA GLN A 249 -2.86 -14.39 11.73
C GLN A 249 -3.23 -13.05 12.34
N LEU A 250 -4.21 -13.06 13.23
CA LEU A 250 -4.57 -11.93 14.07
C LEU A 250 -3.69 -11.96 15.32
N VAL A 251 -2.82 -10.96 15.48
CA VAL A 251 -1.95 -10.85 16.66
C VAL A 251 -2.51 -9.77 17.57
N LEU A 252 -2.95 -10.17 18.76
CA LEU A 252 -3.48 -9.25 19.79
C LEU A 252 -2.33 -8.68 20.62
N LYS A 253 -2.43 -7.39 20.95
CA LYS A 253 -1.58 -6.76 21.96
C LYS A 253 -1.74 -7.47 23.31
N LYS A 254 -0.72 -7.33 24.17
CA LYS A 254 -0.64 -8.04 25.45
C LYS A 254 -1.80 -7.73 26.38
N GLU A 255 -2.21 -6.47 26.44
CA GLU A 255 -3.32 -5.95 27.25
C GLU A 255 -4.70 -6.45 26.79
N HIS A 256 -4.82 -6.87 25.52
CA HIS A 256 -6.05 -7.41 24.95
C HIS A 256 -6.02 -8.94 24.81
N ARG A 257 -5.02 -9.60 25.42
CA ARG A 257 -4.85 -11.05 25.37
C ARG A 257 -6.08 -11.74 25.97
N LYS A 258 -6.56 -12.77 25.29
CA LYS A 258 -7.66 -13.61 25.77
C LYS A 258 -7.11 -14.74 26.64
N PRO A 259 -7.76 -15.11 27.77
CA PRO A 259 -7.25 -16.15 28.68
C PRO A 259 -6.96 -17.50 28.00
N TRP A 260 -7.75 -17.85 26.99
CA TRP A 260 -7.58 -19.09 26.23
C TRP A 260 -6.33 -19.11 25.32
N LEU A 261 -5.65 -17.98 25.15
CA LEU A 261 -4.35 -17.86 24.48
C LEU A 261 -3.16 -18.08 25.46
N ASP A 262 -3.38 -17.98 26.76
CA ASP A 262 -2.36 -18.19 27.80
C ASP A 262 -2.23 -19.66 28.20
N ASP A 263 -3.34 -20.38 28.18
CA ASP A 263 -3.37 -21.76 28.60
C ASP A 263 -2.73 -22.68 27.55
N GLY A 264 -1.42 -22.88 27.69
CA GLY A 264 -0.62 -23.80 26.87
C GLY A 264 -1.06 -25.25 27.02
N ASN A 265 -1.72 -25.61 28.12
CA ASN A 265 -2.23 -26.94 28.40
C ASN A 265 -3.66 -27.15 27.90
N MET A 266 -4.34 -26.09 27.47
CA MET A 266 -5.70 -26.22 26.96
C MET A 266 -5.74 -27.02 25.67
N SER A 267 -6.46 -28.15 25.70
CA SER A 267 -6.72 -28.99 24.52
C SER A 267 -7.32 -28.16 23.37
N SER A 268 -6.96 -28.53 22.14
CA SER A 268 -7.49 -27.92 20.92
C SER A 268 -9.01 -27.94 20.88
N ASP A 269 -9.66 -28.97 21.43
CA ASP A 269 -11.11 -29.11 21.43
C ASP A 269 -11.81 -28.07 22.32
N ARG A 270 -11.18 -27.68 23.43
CA ARG A 270 -11.67 -26.59 24.28
C ARG A 270 -11.38 -25.21 23.68
N ARG A 271 -10.27 -25.05 22.93
CA ARG A 271 -9.88 -23.78 22.30
C ARG A 271 -10.76 -23.41 21.10
N ARG A 272 -11.17 -24.40 20.30
CA ARG A 272 -11.97 -24.20 19.06
C ARG A 272 -13.27 -23.40 19.28
N PRO A 273 -14.16 -23.73 20.23
CA PRO A 273 -15.40 -22.99 20.41
C PRO A 273 -15.15 -21.54 20.88
N LEU A 274 -14.18 -21.31 21.76
CA LEU A 274 -13.82 -19.97 22.24
C LEU A 274 -13.27 -19.09 21.11
N LYS A 275 -12.40 -19.65 20.27
CA LYS A 275 -11.90 -18.97 19.07
C LYS A 275 -13.01 -18.69 18.08
N LYS A 276 -13.94 -19.64 17.85
CA LYS A 276 -15.09 -19.42 16.96
C LYS A 276 -15.98 -18.30 17.49
N ALA A 277 -16.33 -18.32 18.77
CA ALA A 277 -17.12 -17.27 19.41
C ALA A 277 -16.43 -15.90 19.31
N PHE A 278 -15.11 -15.84 19.49
CA PHE A 278 -14.35 -14.62 19.27
C PHE A 278 -14.47 -14.12 17.83
N LEU A 279 -14.27 -14.98 16.83
CA LEU A 279 -14.38 -14.60 15.40
C LEU A 279 -15.79 -14.15 15.04
N VAL A 280 -16.82 -14.80 15.57
CA VAL A 280 -18.23 -14.38 15.40
C VAL A 280 -18.46 -13.00 16.00
N GLY A 281 -17.95 -12.75 17.20
CA GLY A 281 -18.10 -11.46 17.88
C GLY A 281 -17.41 -10.28 17.19
N ILE A 282 -16.61 -10.53 16.15
CA ILE A 282 -15.93 -9.49 15.36
C ILE A 282 -16.35 -9.53 13.89
N GLY A 283 -17.43 -10.24 13.56
CA GLY A 283 -17.98 -10.34 12.21
C GLY A 283 -17.12 -11.14 11.23
N LEU A 284 -16.31 -12.09 11.72
CA LEU A 284 -15.44 -12.97 10.90
C LEU A 284 -15.89 -14.44 10.95
N ASP A 285 -17.19 -14.71 11.12
CA ASP A 285 -17.78 -16.05 11.24
C ASP A 285 -17.93 -16.79 9.90
N ASP A 286 -18.30 -16.09 8.83
CA ASP A 286 -18.42 -16.65 7.48
C ASP A 286 -17.07 -16.60 6.72
N TRP A 287 -16.02 -17.18 7.31
CA TRP A 287 -14.73 -17.21 6.66
C TRP A 287 -14.70 -18.25 5.53
N PRO A 288 -14.23 -17.91 4.31
CA PRO A 288 -14.11 -18.89 3.25
C PRO A 288 -13.21 -20.04 3.68
N LYS A 289 -13.69 -21.27 3.44
CA LYS A 289 -13.06 -22.55 3.85
C LYS A 289 -11.59 -22.69 3.44
N ASN A 290 -11.13 -21.88 2.49
CA ASN A 290 -9.77 -21.90 1.95
C ASN A 290 -8.74 -21.20 2.85
N TYR A 291 -9.18 -20.42 3.85
CA TYR A 291 -8.31 -19.72 4.78
C TYR A 291 -8.48 -20.22 6.20
N VAL A 292 -7.35 -20.48 6.86
CA VAL A 292 -7.33 -20.69 8.30
C VAL A 292 -7.11 -19.34 8.96
N VAL A 293 -7.99 -18.90 9.85
CA VAL A 293 -7.69 -17.75 10.72
C VAL A 293 -6.99 -18.28 11.95
N LYS A 294 -5.80 -17.78 12.29
CA LYS A 294 -5.08 -18.03 13.53
C LYS A 294 -5.17 -16.78 14.39
N VAL A 295 -5.35 -16.97 15.69
CA VAL A 295 -5.32 -15.88 16.66
C VAL A 295 -4.15 -16.16 17.59
N ALA A 296 -3.27 -15.19 17.74
CA ALA A 296 -2.09 -15.26 18.58
C ALA A 296 -2.04 -14.04 19.50
N ALA A 297 -1.35 -14.17 20.62
CA ALA A 297 -0.96 -13.03 21.43
C ALA A 297 0.44 -12.58 21.02
N ALA A 298 0.71 -11.28 21.13
CA ALA A 298 2.04 -10.70 21.10
C ALA A 298 2.98 -11.54 21.98
N GLN A 299 3.97 -12.21 21.39
CA GLN A 299 4.99 -12.87 22.20
C GLN A 299 5.90 -11.79 22.78
N ARG A 300 6.34 -11.96 24.04
CA ARG A 300 7.34 -11.10 24.70
C ARG A 300 8.72 -11.04 23.99
N ARG A 301 8.87 -11.69 22.83
CA ARG A 301 10.17 -12.01 22.22
C ARG A 301 10.86 -10.88 21.44
N SER A 302 10.35 -9.65 21.44
CA SER A 302 10.82 -8.64 20.46
C SER A 302 11.50 -7.39 21.02
N ALA A 303 11.76 -7.28 22.33
CA ALA A 303 12.65 -6.22 22.81
C ALA A 303 14.13 -6.51 22.46
N ARG A 304 14.53 -7.79 22.49
CA ARG A 304 15.95 -8.19 22.30
C ARG A 304 16.43 -8.34 20.85
N LEU A 305 15.54 -8.28 19.85
CA LEU A 305 15.87 -8.54 18.44
C LEU A 305 15.81 -7.29 17.55
N LEU A 306 15.21 -6.20 18.03
CA LEU A 306 15.21 -4.89 17.35
C LEU A 306 16.28 -3.93 17.91
N GLU A 307 16.78 -4.16 19.13
CA GLU A 307 17.96 -3.44 19.67
C GLU A 307 19.29 -3.93 19.09
N ALA A 308 19.29 -5.02 18.31
CA ALA A 308 20.44 -5.46 17.54
C ALA A 308 20.49 -4.79 16.15
N THR A 309 20.24 -3.49 16.09
CA THR A 309 20.87 -2.67 15.03
C THR A 309 22.36 -2.63 15.38
N PRO A 310 23.27 -3.11 14.53
CA PRO A 310 24.68 -2.82 14.75
C PRO A 310 24.79 -1.30 14.79
N GLU A 311 25.24 -0.75 15.92
CA GLU A 311 25.79 0.60 15.90
C GLU A 311 26.78 0.61 14.75
N VAL A 312 26.43 1.34 13.69
CA VAL A 312 27.41 1.72 12.68
C VAL A 312 28.39 2.55 13.49
N GLN A 313 29.51 1.93 13.87
CA GLN A 313 30.69 2.64 14.30
C GLN A 313 31.02 3.56 13.13
N THR A 314 30.59 4.81 13.24
CA THR A 314 31.18 5.92 12.53
C THR A 314 32.61 5.99 13.05
N SER A 315 33.50 5.21 12.42
CA SER A 315 34.91 5.52 12.43
C SER A 315 35.00 6.93 11.87
N GLU A 316 35.22 7.89 12.77
CA GLU A 316 35.66 9.22 12.38
C GLU A 316 36.86 9.04 11.44
N PRO A 317 36.89 9.70 10.28
CA PRO A 317 38.09 9.68 9.46
C PRO A 317 39.21 10.27 10.30
N GLU A 318 40.23 9.46 10.57
CA GLU A 318 41.50 9.96 11.09
C GLU A 318 42.01 10.98 10.06
N ASP A 319 42.13 12.23 10.51
CA ASP A 319 42.75 13.33 9.78
C ASP A 319 44.24 12.96 9.66
N ASP A 320 44.59 12.26 8.58
CA ASP A 320 45.97 12.08 8.13
C ASP A 320 46.44 13.43 7.58
N SER A 321 46.84 14.32 8.48
CA SER A 321 47.62 15.51 8.15
C SER A 321 49.04 15.06 7.76
N ASP A 322 49.23 14.72 6.50
CA ASP A 322 50.56 14.58 5.90
C ASP A 322 51.22 15.97 5.85
N ASP A 323 52.15 16.12 6.80
CA ASP A 323 53.12 17.18 6.95
C ASP A 323 54.16 17.05 5.81
N ASP A 324 53.86 17.62 4.63
CA ASP A 324 54.80 17.69 3.51
C ASP A 324 55.66 18.95 3.61
N SER A 325 56.69 18.84 4.45
CA SER A 325 57.80 19.78 4.53
C SER A 325 58.75 19.58 3.34
N SER A 326 58.46 20.23 2.21
CA SER A 326 59.45 20.43 1.15
C SER A 326 60.17 21.77 1.34
N ASP A 327 61.33 21.64 1.98
CA ASP A 327 62.46 22.55 2.02
C ASP A 327 63.05 22.67 0.60
N ASP A 328 62.85 23.82 -0.06
CA ASP A 328 63.60 24.20 -1.26
C ASP A 328 64.26 25.56 -0.98
N SER A 329 65.42 25.46 -0.35
CA SER A 329 66.49 26.44 -0.42
C SER A 329 67.22 26.23 -1.76
N ASP A 330 67.35 27.29 -2.56
CA ASP A 330 68.35 27.56 -3.62
C ASP A 330 67.79 28.77 -4.42
N ASP A 331 68.48 29.86 -4.77
CA ASP A 331 69.89 30.20 -4.78
C ASP A 331 70.00 31.73 -5.00
N GLU A 332 71.23 32.23 -4.85
CA GLU A 332 71.76 33.60 -5.00
C GLU A 332 71.41 34.39 -6.28
#